data_AF-A0A7R9JWG9-F1
#
_entry.id   AF-A0A7R9JWG9-F1
#
_cell.length_a   1.000
_cell.length_b   1.000
_cell.length_c   1.000
_cell.angle_alpha   90.00
_cell.angle_beta   90.00
_cell.angle_gamma   90.00
#
_symmetry.space_group_name_H-M   'P 1'
#
loop_
_entity.id
_entity.type
_entity.pdbx_description
1 polymer ?
#
loop_
_entity_poly.entity_id
_entity_poly.type
_entity_poly.pdbx_seq_one_letter_code
_entity_poly.pdbx_strand_id
1 'polypeptide(L)'
;MVRHWKLSHHENFSRMRLKLCPSLTFSQHTDASNLRDNTGWLSRMQSEEIPLSFNLASAVVRGETEEDNSLEEELRLVSEAENEGPENSGKEKLILSQECELVTLMSVVKGRLDLTTSHVYFYDLSQLKDDVERQDFKWALSQLREVHLRRYNLRRSALEFFLTDQTNYFLNFSTKTRNKVFTRILSLRPPSLYQYGSRSPADLLRSSGLTQKWVNREISNFDYLMQLNTLAGRTYNDLSQYPVFPWVLADYTSQELDLNNPASFRDLSRPVGVVNPKNIPEVKAKFDSFEDPSGTIAKFHYGTHYSNSAGVLHYLVRVEPFTSLHVELQSGRFDVADRQFHSIPQTWKLLMDNPNDVKELIPEFFYFPEFLKNLN
;
A
#
# COMPACT_ATOMS: atom_id res chain seq x y z
N MET A 1 7.24 -6.61 -33.53
CA MET A 1 6.58 -6.96 -32.26
C MET A 1 6.27 -5.68 -31.52
N VAL A 2 5.00 -5.38 -31.28
CA VAL A 2 4.62 -4.27 -30.40
C VAL A 2 5.05 -4.65 -28.98
N ARG A 3 5.82 -3.77 -28.31
CA ARG A 3 6.25 -3.99 -26.93
C ARG A 3 5.25 -3.32 -26.00
N HIS A 4 4.68 -4.11 -25.10
CA HIS A 4 3.78 -3.64 -24.06
C HIS A 4 4.53 -3.46 -22.74
N TRP A 5 4.06 -2.54 -21.92
CA TRP A 5 4.76 -2.08 -20.73
C TRP A 5 3.82 -2.13 -19.52
N LYS A 6 4.38 -2.47 -18.35
CA LYS A 6 3.70 -2.41 -17.06
C LYS A 6 4.51 -1.59 -16.06
N LEU A 7 3.85 -1.08 -15.02
CA LEU A 7 4.53 -0.35 -13.96
C LEU A 7 5.49 -1.28 -13.22
N SER A 8 6.73 -0.82 -13.06
CA SER A 8 7.74 -1.52 -12.28
C SER A 8 7.46 -1.39 -10.79
N HIS A 9 7.80 -2.42 -10.01
CA HIS A 9 7.75 -2.38 -8.56
C HIS A 9 8.92 -1.60 -7.94
N HIS A 10 9.95 -1.25 -8.72
CA HIS A 10 11.09 -0.49 -8.23
C HIS A 10 10.71 0.95 -7.87
N GLU A 11 11.07 1.34 -6.66
CA GLU A 11 10.91 2.68 -6.13
C GLU A 11 12.22 3.46 -6.24
N ASN A 12 12.19 4.79 -6.35
CA ASN A 12 13.39 5.61 -6.14
C ASN A 12 13.56 5.98 -4.64
N PHE A 13 14.54 6.81 -4.29
CA PHE A 13 14.76 7.26 -2.91
C PHE A 13 13.59 8.05 -2.31
N SER A 14 12.82 8.75 -3.14
CA SER A 14 11.56 9.43 -2.77
C SER A 14 10.35 8.51 -2.81
N ARG A 15 10.56 7.20 -2.95
CA ARG A 15 9.51 6.18 -3.07
C ARG A 15 8.61 6.31 -4.31
N MET A 16 9.04 7.04 -5.34
CA MET A 16 8.29 7.14 -6.59
C MET A 16 8.51 5.91 -7.47
N ARG A 17 7.45 5.40 -8.09
CA ARG A 17 7.53 4.32 -9.10
C ARG A 17 7.52 4.93 -10.51
N LEU A 18 8.72 5.27 -11.00
CA LEU A 18 8.90 6.01 -12.26
C LEU A 18 9.22 5.13 -13.47
N LYS A 19 9.43 3.83 -13.26
CA LYS A 19 9.92 2.93 -14.30
C LYS A 19 8.79 2.07 -14.83
N LEU A 20 8.76 1.90 -16.14
CA LEU A 20 8.01 0.84 -16.79
C LEU A 20 8.95 -0.33 -17.11
N CYS A 21 8.45 -1.55 -16.99
CA CYS A 21 9.15 -2.76 -17.45
C CYS A 21 8.33 -3.49 -18.51
N PRO A 22 8.95 -4.32 -19.37
CA PRO A 22 8.22 -5.09 -20.37
C PRO A 22 7.16 -5.99 -19.73
N SER A 23 5.95 -5.99 -20.30
CA SER A 23 4.91 -6.93 -19.93
C SER A 23 5.01 -8.18 -20.79
N LEU A 24 5.39 -9.31 -20.19
CA LEU A 24 5.53 -10.60 -20.88
C LEU A 24 4.17 -11.30 -21.06
N THR A 25 3.20 -10.98 -20.21
CA THR A 25 1.85 -11.55 -20.17
C THR A 25 0.80 -10.49 -20.49
N PHE A 26 1.03 -9.71 -21.54
CA PHE A 26 0.13 -8.62 -21.92
C PHE A 26 -1.24 -9.14 -22.38
N SER A 27 -2.30 -8.54 -21.86
CA SER A 27 -3.69 -8.73 -22.29
C SER A 27 -4.27 -7.38 -22.68
N GLN A 28 -4.98 -7.33 -23.81
CA GLN A 28 -5.77 -6.14 -24.19
C GLN A 28 -7.07 -6.02 -23.39
N HIS A 29 -7.45 -7.05 -22.63
CA HIS A 29 -8.72 -7.12 -21.90
C HIS A 29 -9.95 -6.87 -22.78
N THR A 30 -9.87 -7.28 -24.06
CA THR A 30 -10.97 -7.13 -25.03
C THR A 30 -12.20 -7.91 -24.58
N ASP A 31 -12.03 -9.11 -24.04
CA ASP A 31 -13.15 -9.92 -23.52
C ASP A 31 -13.82 -9.26 -22.32
N ALA A 32 -13.04 -8.68 -21.41
CA ALA A 32 -13.55 -7.91 -20.28
C ALA A 32 -14.34 -6.66 -20.73
N SER A 33 -13.91 -6.03 -21.83
CA SER A 33 -14.63 -4.91 -22.45
C SER A 33 -15.94 -5.37 -23.10
N ASN A 34 -15.91 -6.49 -23.84
CA ASN A 34 -17.10 -7.09 -24.45
C ASN A 34 -18.15 -7.50 -23.39
N LEU A 35 -17.69 -8.02 -22.24
CA LEU A 35 -18.55 -8.36 -21.11
C LEU A 35 -19.18 -7.12 -20.44
N ARG A 36 -18.48 -5.98 -20.40
CA ARG A 36 -19.07 -4.71 -19.95
C ARG A 36 -20.18 -4.24 -20.90
N ASP A 37 -19.91 -4.31 -22.20
CA ASP A 37 -20.79 -3.75 -23.24
C ASP A 37 -21.95 -4.70 -23.63
N ASN A 38 -22.00 -5.89 -23.03
CA ASN A 38 -22.95 -6.96 -23.34
C ASN A 38 -22.90 -7.40 -24.82
N THR A 39 -21.75 -7.24 -25.49
CA THR A 39 -21.59 -7.55 -26.93
C THR A 39 -21.31 -9.03 -27.20
N GLY A 40 -21.08 -9.86 -26.17
CA GLY A 40 -20.69 -11.27 -26.29
C GLY A 40 -21.61 -12.26 -25.57
N TRP A 41 -22.84 -12.46 -26.05
CA TRP A 41 -23.78 -13.46 -25.50
C TRP A 41 -23.35 -14.93 -25.75
N LEU A 42 -22.38 -15.16 -26.64
CA LEU A 42 -21.92 -16.50 -27.07
C LEU A 42 -20.68 -17.04 -26.31
N SER A 43 -19.92 -16.21 -25.58
CA SER A 43 -18.69 -16.64 -24.90
C SER A 43 -18.90 -17.10 -23.44
N ARG A 44 -20.16 -17.31 -23.04
CA ARG A 44 -20.59 -17.50 -21.65
C ARG A 44 -20.26 -18.87 -21.04
N MET A 45 -19.53 -19.75 -21.75
CA MET A 45 -19.31 -21.15 -21.35
C MET A 45 -17.85 -21.55 -21.09
N GLN A 46 -16.86 -20.63 -21.09
CA GLN A 46 -15.47 -21.00 -20.85
C GLN A 46 -14.74 -19.98 -19.97
N SER A 47 -14.93 -20.05 -18.65
CA SER A 47 -13.91 -19.66 -17.67
C SER A 47 -14.41 -20.00 -16.27
N GLU A 48 -14.06 -21.19 -15.77
CA GLU A 48 -14.00 -21.44 -14.33
C GLU A 48 -12.62 -20.96 -13.85
N GLU A 49 -12.49 -19.66 -13.60
CA GLU A 49 -11.37 -19.15 -12.81
C GLU A 49 -11.89 -18.68 -11.44
N ILE A 50 -11.19 -19.15 -10.41
CA ILE A 50 -11.48 -18.86 -9.01
C ILE A 50 -11.09 -17.40 -8.76
N PRO A 51 -12.01 -16.51 -8.34
CA PRO A 51 -11.66 -15.12 -8.04
C PRO A 51 -10.63 -15.05 -6.90
N LEU A 52 -9.59 -14.22 -7.02
CA LEU A 52 -8.81 -13.84 -5.83
C LEU A 52 -9.76 -13.10 -4.90
N SER A 53 -10.03 -13.71 -3.74
CA SER A 53 -10.86 -13.10 -2.71
C SER A 53 -10.16 -11.84 -2.20
N PHE A 54 -10.63 -10.66 -2.60
CA PHE A 54 -10.35 -9.43 -1.87
C PHE A 54 -10.97 -9.58 -0.49
N ASN A 55 -10.14 -9.92 0.50
CA ASN A 55 -10.55 -10.02 1.89
C ASN A 55 -10.90 -8.62 2.41
N LEU A 56 -12.16 -8.20 2.25
CA LEU A 56 -12.77 -7.21 3.13
C LEU A 56 -12.96 -7.86 4.50
N ALA A 57 -11.86 -7.98 5.25
CA ALA A 57 -11.93 -8.44 6.62
C ALA A 57 -12.57 -7.33 7.48
N SER A 58 -13.70 -7.65 8.12
CA SER A 58 -14.19 -6.92 9.28
C SER A 58 -13.18 -7.12 10.42
N ALA A 59 -12.24 -6.19 10.55
CA ALA A 59 -11.29 -6.22 11.63
C ALA A 59 -11.94 -5.62 12.89
N VAL A 60 -12.19 -6.48 13.87
CA VAL A 60 -12.49 -6.08 15.25
C VAL A 60 -11.22 -5.45 15.82
N VAL A 61 -11.32 -4.18 16.22
CA VAL A 61 -10.26 -3.46 16.96
C VAL A 61 -10.06 -4.17 18.30
N ARG A 62 -9.01 -4.99 18.42
CA ARG A 62 -8.54 -5.50 19.73
C ARG A 62 -7.55 -4.49 20.30
N GLY A 63 -7.65 -4.27 21.61
CA GLY A 63 -6.91 -3.23 22.35
C GLY A 63 -5.40 -3.26 22.12
N GLU A 64 -4.83 -2.05 22.02
CA GLU A 64 -3.51 -1.76 21.46
C GLU A 64 -2.33 -1.99 22.42
N THR A 65 -2.58 -2.30 23.70
CA THR A 65 -1.61 -2.03 24.78
C THR A 65 -0.81 -3.22 25.29
N GLU A 66 -1.31 -4.47 25.24
CA GLU A 66 -0.61 -5.60 25.86
C GLU A 66 0.51 -6.19 24.98
N GLU A 67 0.34 -6.21 23.65
CA GLU A 67 1.30 -6.85 22.74
C GLU A 67 2.56 -6.00 22.48
N ASP A 68 2.49 -4.68 22.66
CA ASP A 68 3.62 -3.77 22.43
C ASP A 68 4.64 -3.80 23.56
N ASN A 69 4.17 -3.90 24.81
CA ASN A 69 5.06 -4.03 25.96
C ASN A 69 5.95 -5.27 25.85
N SER A 70 5.40 -6.39 25.36
CA SER A 70 6.15 -7.64 25.19
C SER A 70 7.26 -7.55 24.12
N LEU A 71 7.04 -6.82 23.02
CA LEU A 71 8.06 -6.64 21.99
C LEU A 71 9.15 -5.67 22.43
N GLU A 72 8.79 -4.58 23.11
CA GLU A 72 9.77 -3.64 23.65
C GLU A 72 10.70 -4.30 24.68
N GLU A 73 10.16 -5.18 25.52
CA GLU A 73 10.94 -5.96 26.48
C GLU A 73 11.90 -6.94 25.79
N GLU A 74 11.44 -7.69 24.77
CA GLU A 74 12.31 -8.56 23.96
C GLU A 74 13.45 -7.78 23.29
N LEU A 75 13.18 -6.56 22.83
CA LEU A 75 14.18 -5.71 22.18
C LEU A 75 15.18 -5.14 23.17
N ARG A 76 14.75 -4.78 24.39
CA ARG A 76 15.66 -4.39 25.47
C ARG A 76 16.62 -5.52 25.80
N LEU A 77 16.14 -6.77 25.86
CA LEU A 77 16.99 -7.94 26.08
C LEU A 77 17.99 -8.15 24.92
N VAL A 78 17.60 -7.88 23.68
CA VAL A 78 18.52 -7.95 22.53
C VAL A 78 19.55 -6.82 22.55
N SER A 79 19.19 -5.62 23.00
CA SER A 79 20.18 -4.57 23.23
C SER A 79 21.11 -4.91 24.40
N GLU A 80 20.59 -5.47 25.49
CA GLU A 80 21.37 -5.81 26.69
C GLU A 80 22.29 -7.03 26.52
N ALA A 81 22.00 -7.94 25.58
CA ALA A 81 22.88 -9.03 25.15
C ALA A 81 24.12 -8.53 24.37
N GLU A 82 24.61 -7.33 24.72
CA GLU A 82 25.54 -6.47 23.98
C GLU A 82 26.97 -7.03 23.85
N ASN A 83 27.28 -8.18 24.47
CA ASN A 83 28.65 -8.62 24.73
C ASN A 83 29.12 -9.93 24.06
N GLU A 84 28.31 -10.59 23.22
CA GLU A 84 28.79 -11.75 22.44
C GLU A 84 28.66 -11.45 20.94
N GLY A 85 29.78 -11.02 20.34
CA GLY A 85 29.88 -10.90 18.89
C GLY A 85 29.72 -12.27 18.22
N PRO A 86 29.14 -12.35 17.01
CA PRO A 86 28.96 -13.62 16.34
C PRO A 86 30.33 -14.27 16.07
N GLU A 87 30.54 -15.48 16.61
CA GLU A 87 31.69 -16.32 16.26
C GLU A 87 31.67 -16.57 14.75
N ASN A 88 32.62 -15.95 14.06
CA ASN A 88 32.71 -15.99 12.61
C ASN A 88 33.33 -17.33 12.15
N SER A 89 32.61 -18.43 12.35
CA SER A 89 32.86 -19.64 11.59
C SER A 89 32.39 -19.34 10.16
N GLY A 90 33.29 -19.29 9.17
CA GLY A 90 32.98 -18.88 7.79
C GLY A 90 32.00 -19.80 7.02
N LYS A 91 31.19 -20.60 7.71
CA LYS A 91 30.09 -21.39 7.17
C LYS A 91 28.76 -20.74 7.55
N GLU A 92 27.95 -20.45 6.55
CA GLU A 92 26.59 -19.96 6.72
C GLU A 92 25.76 -20.98 7.52
N LYS A 93 25.16 -20.52 8.62
CA LYS A 93 24.33 -21.36 9.50
C LYS A 93 22.90 -20.85 9.52
N LEU A 94 21.93 -21.76 9.42
CA LEU A 94 20.51 -21.45 9.59
C LEU A 94 20.22 -21.06 11.05
N ILE A 95 19.57 -19.92 11.24
CA ILE A 95 19.21 -19.36 12.56
C ILE A 95 17.73 -19.57 12.83
N LEU A 96 16.89 -19.33 11.83
CA LEU A 96 15.45 -19.38 11.94
C LEU A 96 14.85 -19.79 10.58
N SER A 97 13.81 -20.61 10.60
CA SER A 97 13.00 -20.95 9.44
C SER A 97 11.54 -20.84 9.86
N GLN A 98 10.75 -19.97 9.22
CA GLN A 98 9.35 -19.73 9.57
C GLN A 98 8.48 -19.63 8.32
N GLU A 99 7.31 -20.26 8.35
CA GLU A 99 6.28 -20.07 7.33
C GLU A 99 5.72 -18.64 7.37
N CYS A 100 5.41 -18.12 6.19
CA CYS A 100 4.96 -16.76 5.99
C CYS A 100 4.22 -16.60 4.65
N GLU A 101 3.70 -15.41 4.42
CA GLU A 101 3.00 -15.04 3.20
C GLU A 101 3.67 -13.82 2.57
N LEU A 102 4.14 -13.94 1.33
CA LEU A 102 4.58 -12.81 0.53
C LEU A 102 3.35 -12.11 -0.04
N VAL A 103 3.13 -10.87 0.38
CA VAL A 103 2.03 -10.03 -0.10
C VAL A 103 2.57 -9.18 -1.24
N THR A 104 1.96 -9.33 -2.40
CA THR A 104 2.22 -8.49 -3.58
C THR A 104 0.91 -7.84 -4.02
N LEU A 105 1.01 -6.90 -4.96
CA LEU A 105 -0.17 -6.27 -5.57
C LEU A 105 -1.12 -7.28 -6.23
N MET A 106 -0.58 -8.37 -6.78
CA MET A 106 -1.35 -9.34 -7.58
C MET A 106 -1.82 -10.54 -6.77
N SER A 107 -1.03 -10.96 -5.79
CA SER A 107 -1.29 -12.22 -5.09
C SER A 107 -0.64 -12.26 -3.72
N VAL A 108 -1.15 -13.18 -2.91
CA VAL A 108 -0.55 -13.58 -1.63
C VAL A 108 0.04 -14.97 -1.83
N VAL A 109 1.37 -15.06 -1.79
CA VAL A 109 2.12 -16.28 -2.04
C VAL A 109 2.53 -16.90 -0.72
N LYS A 110 2.07 -18.14 -0.46
CA LYS A 110 2.51 -18.90 0.72
C LYS A 110 3.95 -19.32 0.54
N GLY A 111 4.78 -19.10 1.55
CA GLY A 111 6.19 -19.42 1.49
C GLY A 111 6.83 -19.66 2.84
N ARG A 112 8.15 -19.85 2.81
CA ARG A 112 8.99 -20.00 4.00
C ARG A 112 10.14 -19.03 3.96
N LEU A 113 10.32 -18.29 5.06
CA LEU A 113 11.45 -17.40 5.27
C LEU A 113 12.53 -18.12 6.09
N ASP A 114 13.70 -18.29 5.50
CA ASP A 114 14.88 -18.84 6.15
C ASP A 114 15.89 -17.71 6.39
N LEU A 115 16.23 -17.48 7.65
CA LEU A 115 17.23 -16.51 8.10
C LEU A 115 18.50 -17.26 8.48
N THR A 116 19.62 -16.90 7.87
CA THR A 116 20.95 -17.43 8.18
C THR A 116 21.83 -16.36 8.81
N THR A 117 23.07 -16.72 9.16
CA THR A 117 24.08 -15.78 9.66
C THR A 117 24.48 -14.69 8.65
N SER A 118 24.16 -14.85 7.35
CA SER A 118 24.60 -13.93 6.29
C SER A 118 23.51 -13.50 5.30
N HIS A 119 22.45 -14.30 5.13
CA HIS A 119 21.41 -14.07 4.13
C HIS A 119 20.01 -14.32 4.68
N VAL A 120 19.04 -13.80 3.93
CA VAL A 120 17.63 -14.15 4.05
C VAL A 120 17.19 -14.78 2.73
N TYR A 121 16.46 -15.88 2.85
CA TYR A 121 15.87 -16.62 1.74
C TYR A 121 14.37 -16.68 1.92
N PHE A 122 13.64 -16.53 0.83
CA PHE A 122 12.23 -16.87 0.75
C PHE A 122 12.04 -17.95 -0.31
N TYR A 123 11.30 -18.99 0.07
CA TYR A 123 10.91 -20.07 -0.82
C TYR A 123 9.41 -20.06 -1.00
N ASP A 124 8.97 -19.99 -2.25
CA ASP A 124 7.60 -20.15 -2.68
C ASP A 124 7.18 -21.62 -2.47
N LEU A 125 6.15 -21.82 -1.63
CA LEU A 125 5.58 -23.12 -1.31
C LEU A 125 4.27 -23.40 -2.07
N SER A 126 3.92 -22.57 -3.06
CA SER A 126 2.77 -22.82 -3.92
C SER A 126 2.94 -24.14 -4.70
N GLN A 127 1.81 -24.79 -4.98
CA GLN A 127 1.81 -25.98 -5.81
C GLN A 127 2.25 -25.58 -7.22
N LEU A 128 3.19 -26.33 -7.80
CA LEU A 128 3.63 -26.12 -9.18
C LEU A 128 2.42 -26.21 -10.10
N LYS A 129 2.00 -25.07 -10.66
CA LYS A 129 1.15 -25.00 -11.84
C LYS A 129 2.09 -24.71 -13.01
N ASP A 130 1.92 -25.42 -14.12
CA ASP A 130 2.90 -25.51 -15.22
C ASP A 130 3.29 -24.17 -15.89
N ASP A 131 2.60 -23.06 -15.58
CA ASP A 131 2.84 -21.73 -16.15
C ASP A 131 3.18 -20.61 -15.13
N VAL A 132 3.35 -20.92 -13.82
CA VAL A 132 3.63 -19.90 -12.80
C VAL A 132 5.09 -19.97 -12.34
N GLU A 133 5.88 -18.95 -12.67
CA GLU A 133 7.22 -18.77 -12.11
C GLU A 133 7.15 -18.64 -10.59
N ARG A 134 7.96 -19.44 -9.88
CA ARG A 134 8.10 -19.33 -8.43
C ARG A 134 8.66 -17.99 -8.04
N GLN A 135 8.13 -17.40 -6.98
CA GLN A 135 8.60 -16.12 -6.44
C GLN A 135 9.70 -16.31 -5.39
N ASP A 136 10.66 -17.18 -5.68
CA ASP A 136 11.82 -17.41 -4.80
C ASP A 136 12.75 -16.19 -4.84
N PHE A 137 13.23 -15.74 -3.68
CA PHE A 137 14.22 -14.67 -3.61
C PHE A 137 15.22 -14.88 -2.49
N LYS A 138 16.38 -14.23 -2.63
CA LYS A 138 17.40 -14.18 -1.60
C LYS A 138 18.12 -12.83 -1.61
N TRP A 139 18.53 -12.39 -0.44
CA TRP A 139 19.35 -11.19 -0.29
C TRP A 139 20.30 -11.32 0.89
N ALA A 140 21.44 -10.67 0.80
CA ALA A 140 22.42 -10.65 1.89
C ALA A 140 21.97 -9.68 2.99
N LEU A 141 22.26 -9.98 4.25
CA LEU A 141 21.97 -9.08 5.37
C LEU A 141 22.64 -7.71 5.20
N SER A 142 23.77 -7.64 4.49
CA SER A 142 24.42 -6.38 4.13
C SER A 142 23.60 -5.50 3.18
N GLN A 143 22.63 -6.06 2.47
CA GLN A 143 21.74 -5.29 1.58
C GLN A 143 20.54 -4.72 2.32
N LEU A 144 20.25 -5.17 3.55
CA LEU A 144 19.10 -4.74 4.32
C LEU A 144 19.31 -3.32 4.88
N ARG A 145 18.50 -2.38 4.41
CA ARG A 145 18.58 -0.97 4.78
C ARG A 145 17.61 -0.60 5.89
N GLU A 146 16.37 -1.08 5.79
CA GLU A 146 15.30 -0.80 6.75
C GLU A 146 14.42 -2.03 6.95
N VAL A 147 13.93 -2.22 8.17
CA VAL A 147 12.89 -3.20 8.50
C VAL A 147 11.80 -2.47 9.24
N HIS A 148 10.58 -2.55 8.73
CA HIS A 148 9.45 -1.89 9.35
C HIS A 148 8.41 -2.88 9.84
N LEU A 149 7.89 -2.63 11.04
CA LEU A 149 6.73 -3.32 11.58
C LEU A 149 5.48 -2.81 10.85
N ARG A 150 4.70 -3.74 10.29
CA ARG A 150 3.51 -3.42 9.49
C ARG A 150 2.26 -4.12 10.00
N ARG A 151 1.12 -3.56 9.59
CA ARG A 151 -0.18 -4.18 9.76
C ARG A 151 -0.58 -4.87 8.46
N TYR A 152 -1.25 -6.01 8.56
CA TYR A 152 -1.91 -6.66 7.44
C TYR A 152 -3.31 -7.08 7.90
N ASN A 153 -4.34 -6.67 7.17
CA ASN A 153 -5.74 -6.78 7.61
C ASN A 153 -5.97 -6.22 9.02
N LEU A 154 -5.35 -5.06 9.30
CA LEU A 154 -5.33 -4.36 10.59
C LEU A 154 -4.68 -5.14 11.76
N ARG A 155 -4.04 -6.29 11.50
CA ARG A 155 -3.31 -7.07 12.52
C ARG A 155 -1.82 -6.76 12.44
N ARG A 156 -1.14 -6.66 13.59
CA ARG A 156 0.30 -6.35 13.68
C ARG A 156 1.17 -7.57 13.36
N SER A 157 1.00 -8.12 12.17
CA SER A 157 1.51 -9.43 11.79
C SER A 157 2.49 -9.41 10.63
N ALA A 158 2.80 -8.24 10.08
CA ALA A 158 3.65 -8.13 8.89
C ALA A 158 4.96 -7.39 9.15
N LEU A 159 5.94 -7.65 8.28
CA LEU A 159 7.21 -6.94 8.16
C LEU A 159 7.37 -6.47 6.72
N GLU A 160 7.94 -5.27 6.56
CA GLU A 160 8.36 -4.78 5.26
C GLU A 160 9.86 -4.51 5.29
N PHE A 161 10.57 -5.17 4.37
CA PHE A 161 12.02 -5.10 4.23
C PHE A 161 12.35 -4.18 3.07
N PHE A 162 13.21 -3.18 3.28
CA PHE A 162 13.72 -2.32 2.22
C PHE A 162 15.21 -2.55 2.03
N LEU A 163 15.62 -2.80 0.80
CA LEU A 163 17.00 -3.08 0.45
C LEU A 163 17.71 -1.84 -0.10
N THR A 164 19.04 -1.91 -0.14
CA THR A 164 19.92 -0.87 -0.69
C THR A 164 19.73 -0.64 -2.19
N ASP A 165 19.26 -1.65 -2.94
CA ASP A 165 18.95 -1.60 -4.37
C ASP A 165 17.53 -1.07 -4.69
N GLN A 166 16.82 -0.57 -3.66
CA GLN A 166 15.47 -0.01 -3.73
C GLN A 166 14.36 -1.05 -3.97
N THR A 167 14.66 -2.34 -3.95
CA THR A 167 13.63 -3.38 -3.82
C THR A 167 13.06 -3.42 -2.41
N ASN A 168 11.82 -3.89 -2.30
CA ASN A 168 11.20 -4.12 -1.00
C ASN A 168 10.29 -5.35 -1.01
N TYR A 169 10.13 -5.96 0.16
CA TYR A 169 9.38 -7.20 0.34
C TYR A 169 8.44 -7.06 1.53
N PHE A 170 7.14 -7.29 1.31
CA PHE A 170 6.12 -7.27 2.35
C PHE A 170 5.72 -8.69 2.72
N LEU A 171 6.06 -9.13 3.94
CA LEU A 171 5.84 -10.48 4.43
C LEU A 171 4.88 -10.46 5.61
N ASN A 172 3.78 -11.22 5.52
CA ASN A 172 2.84 -11.45 6.60
C ASN A 172 3.14 -12.77 7.34
N PHE A 173 2.92 -12.76 8.65
CA PHE A 173 3.14 -13.88 9.57
C PHE A 173 1.97 -13.99 10.57
N SER A 174 2.17 -14.69 11.69
CA SER A 174 1.42 -14.44 12.93
C SER A 174 2.10 -13.33 13.75
N THR A 175 1.38 -12.64 14.64
CA THR A 175 1.98 -11.60 15.51
C THR A 175 3.20 -12.10 16.29
N LYS A 176 3.09 -13.29 16.91
CA LYS A 176 4.19 -13.90 17.67
C LYS A 176 5.38 -14.25 16.78
N THR A 177 5.12 -14.84 15.61
CA THR A 177 6.17 -15.17 14.65
C THR A 177 6.87 -13.91 14.13
N ARG A 178 6.10 -12.86 13.83
CA ARG A 178 6.60 -11.57 13.36
C ARG A 178 7.60 -10.97 14.33
N ASN A 179 7.25 -10.92 15.62
CA ASN A 179 8.14 -10.43 16.68
C ASN A 179 9.43 -11.26 16.72
N LYS A 180 9.32 -12.59 16.76
CA LYS A 180 10.48 -13.50 16.75
C LYS A 180 11.40 -13.27 15.54
N VAL A 181 10.85 -13.15 14.34
CA VAL A 181 11.62 -12.88 13.11
C VAL A 181 12.33 -11.53 13.21
N PHE A 182 11.60 -10.48 13.59
CA PHE A 182 12.14 -9.13 13.73
C PHE A 182 13.30 -9.07 14.73
N THR A 183 13.09 -9.58 15.95
CA THR A 183 14.08 -9.63 17.02
C THR A 183 15.34 -10.41 16.60
N ARG A 184 15.19 -11.52 15.86
CA ARG A 184 16.33 -12.30 15.34
C ARG A 184 17.11 -11.58 14.25
N ILE A 185 16.43 -10.87 13.34
CA ILE A 185 17.12 -10.06 12.32
C ILE A 185 17.94 -8.95 12.98
N LEU A 186 17.38 -8.26 13.98
CA LEU A 186 18.10 -7.23 14.71
C LEU A 186 19.31 -7.77 15.48
N SER A 187 19.20 -8.96 16.08
CA SER A 187 20.32 -9.59 16.80
C SER A 187 21.52 -9.90 15.89
N LEU A 188 21.31 -10.01 14.57
CA LEU A 188 22.39 -10.25 13.61
C LEU A 188 23.14 -8.99 13.20
N ARG A 189 22.69 -7.82 13.69
CA ARG A 189 23.29 -6.50 13.43
C ARG A 189 23.65 -6.30 11.94
N PRO A 190 22.67 -6.33 11.02
CA PRO A 190 22.92 -6.11 9.61
C PRO A 190 23.64 -4.76 9.41
N PRO A 191 24.75 -4.69 8.67
CA PRO A 191 25.66 -3.54 8.70
C PRO A 191 25.07 -2.28 8.07
N SER A 192 24.09 -2.44 7.17
CA SER A 192 23.44 -1.33 6.45
C SER A 192 22.13 -0.86 7.09
N LEU A 193 21.74 -1.44 8.23
CA LEU A 193 20.45 -1.16 8.87
C LEU A 193 20.48 0.21 9.55
N TYR A 194 19.66 1.15 9.07
CA TYR A 194 19.65 2.53 9.54
C TYR A 194 18.97 2.72 10.90
N GLN A 195 17.98 1.87 11.24
CA GLN A 195 17.19 1.98 12.47
C GLN A 195 17.19 0.67 13.26
N TYR A 196 17.61 0.76 14.52
CA TYR A 196 17.51 -0.32 15.49
C TYR A 196 16.34 -0.06 16.44
N GLY A 197 15.38 -0.99 16.50
CA GLY A 197 14.31 -1.02 17.50
C GLY A 197 12.88 -0.93 16.95
N SER A 198 11.93 -1.40 17.76
CA SER A 198 10.50 -1.18 17.58
C SER A 198 10.15 0.14 18.24
N ARG A 199 9.62 1.08 17.47
CA ARG A 199 9.07 2.34 17.98
C ARG A 199 7.70 2.53 17.36
N SER A 200 6.80 3.19 18.09
CA SER A 200 5.53 3.60 17.51
C SER A 200 5.78 4.51 16.29
N PRO A 201 4.88 4.57 15.29
CA PRO A 201 5.00 5.51 14.17
C PRO A 201 5.25 6.96 14.60
N ALA A 202 4.62 7.39 15.72
CA ALA A 202 4.79 8.73 16.26
C ALA A 202 6.22 8.96 16.81
N ASP A 203 6.79 7.96 17.49
CA ASP A 203 8.15 8.03 18.02
C ASP A 203 9.21 7.93 16.92
N LEU A 204 8.95 7.13 15.87
CA LEU A 204 9.78 7.11 14.66
C LEU A 204 9.82 8.48 14.01
N LEU A 205 8.66 9.13 13.82
CA LEU A 205 8.60 10.47 13.24
C LEU A 205 9.39 11.47 14.10
N ARG A 206 9.16 11.49 15.42
CA ARG A 206 9.85 12.40 16.34
C ARG A 206 11.36 12.22 16.33
N SER A 207 11.82 10.97 16.39
CA SER A 207 13.26 10.65 16.46
C SER A 207 14.00 10.78 15.13
N SER A 208 13.30 10.69 14.01
CA SER A 208 13.90 10.82 12.67
C SER A 208 14.35 12.25 12.31
N GLY A 209 13.81 13.26 12.99
CA GLY A 209 14.03 14.67 12.65
C GLY A 209 13.40 15.11 11.32
N LEU A 210 12.59 14.26 10.66
CA LEU A 210 12.00 14.53 9.34
C LEU A 210 11.15 15.80 9.33
N THR A 211 10.36 16.03 10.38
CA THR A 211 9.55 17.24 10.49
C THR A 211 10.40 18.50 10.51
N GLN A 212 11.54 18.48 11.22
CA GLN A 212 12.43 19.64 11.25
C GLN A 212 13.08 19.88 9.88
N LYS A 213 13.52 18.81 9.20
CA LYS A 213 14.05 18.90 7.83
C LYS A 213 13.02 19.50 6.88
N TRP A 214 11.77 19.09 6.98
CA TRP A 214 10.67 19.64 6.18
C TRP A 214 10.41 21.12 6.49
N VAL A 215 10.35 21.50 7.77
CA VAL A 215 10.19 22.91 8.19
C VAL A 215 11.36 23.77 7.68
N ASN A 216 12.57 23.24 7.70
CA ASN A 216 13.78 23.89 7.16
C ASN A 216 13.85 23.88 5.63
N ARG A 217 12.89 23.26 4.94
CA ARG A 217 12.85 23.06 3.48
C ARG A 217 14.02 22.24 2.92
N GLU A 218 14.62 21.38 3.75
CA GLU A 218 15.64 20.41 3.34
C GLU A 218 15.03 19.23 2.57
N ILE A 219 13.74 18.95 2.80
CA ILE A 219 12.94 17.97 2.05
C ILE A 219 11.64 18.62 1.56
N SER A 220 11.14 18.16 0.42
CA SER A 220 9.93 18.71 -0.18
C SER A 220 8.65 18.27 0.57
N ASN A 221 7.51 18.92 0.28
CA ASN A 221 6.20 18.47 0.75
C ASN A 221 5.90 17.04 0.28
N PHE A 222 6.28 16.70 -0.96
CA PHE A 222 6.09 15.36 -1.50
C PHE A 222 6.88 14.33 -0.71
N ASP A 223 8.18 14.57 -0.50
CA ASP A 223 9.04 13.65 0.25
C ASP A 223 8.52 13.49 1.68
N TYR A 224 8.14 14.59 2.33
CA TYR A 224 7.62 14.54 3.69
C TYR A 224 6.31 13.73 3.77
N LEU A 225 5.37 13.92 2.84
CA LEU A 225 4.13 13.12 2.76
C LEU A 225 4.41 11.64 2.49
N MET A 226 5.38 11.30 1.63
CA MET A 226 5.78 9.92 1.40
C MET A 226 6.39 9.28 2.66
N GLN A 227 7.20 10.03 3.41
CA GLN A 227 7.76 9.56 4.66
C GLN A 227 6.68 9.36 5.72
N LEU A 228 5.72 10.29 5.86
CA LEU A 228 4.58 10.14 6.76
C LEU A 228 3.74 8.90 6.43
N ASN A 229 3.45 8.68 5.15
CA ASN A 229 2.76 7.47 4.68
C ASN A 229 3.54 6.20 5.07
N THR A 230 4.84 6.18 4.81
CA THR A 230 5.71 5.03 5.12
C THR A 230 5.73 4.72 6.62
N LEU A 231 5.89 5.74 7.46
CA LEU A 231 5.88 5.58 8.92
C LEU A 231 4.51 5.15 9.45
N ALA A 232 3.43 5.61 8.83
CA ALA A 232 2.07 5.17 9.13
C ALA A 232 1.76 3.74 8.68
N GLY A 233 2.72 3.04 8.05
CA GLY A 233 2.58 1.66 7.60
C GLY A 233 1.98 1.51 6.20
N ARG A 234 1.88 2.60 5.43
CA ARG A 234 1.37 2.58 4.06
C ARG A 234 2.40 2.01 3.09
N THR A 235 1.95 1.18 2.16
CA THR A 235 2.81 0.43 1.24
C THR A 235 2.20 0.33 -0.15
N TYR A 236 3.06 0.20 -1.17
CA TYR A 236 2.63 -0.11 -2.53
C TYR A 236 2.31 -1.59 -2.73
N ASN A 237 2.64 -2.48 -1.79
CA ASN A 237 2.39 -3.92 -1.91
C ASN A 237 0.96 -4.33 -1.54
N ASP A 238 0.23 -3.48 -0.83
CA ASP A 238 -1.15 -3.73 -0.38
C ASP A 238 -2.03 -2.52 -0.74
N LEU A 239 -2.95 -2.72 -1.69
CA LEU A 239 -3.87 -1.68 -2.16
C LEU A 239 -4.79 -1.13 -1.06
N SER A 240 -5.08 -1.93 -0.02
CA SER A 240 -5.93 -1.47 1.09
C SER A 240 -5.21 -0.46 1.99
N GLN A 241 -3.87 -0.46 1.94
CA GLN A 241 -2.97 0.40 2.73
C GLN A 241 -2.10 1.29 1.83
N TYR A 242 -2.62 1.62 0.65
CA TYR A 242 -1.92 2.43 -0.33
C TYR A 242 -1.60 3.84 0.20
N PRO A 243 -0.47 4.47 -0.20
CA PRO A 243 -0.16 5.84 0.18
C PRO A 243 -1.23 6.85 -0.23
N VAL A 244 -1.46 7.84 0.63
CA VAL A 244 -2.53 8.84 0.49
C VAL A 244 -1.94 10.24 0.35
N PHE A 245 -2.42 10.98 -0.64
CA PHE A 245 -2.08 12.39 -0.88
C PHE A 245 -3.36 13.24 -0.89
N PRO A 246 -3.31 14.49 -0.41
CA PRO A 246 -4.49 15.34 -0.42
C PRO A 246 -4.79 15.88 -1.82
N TRP A 247 -6.06 16.11 -2.11
CA TRP A 247 -6.42 17.08 -3.14
C TRP A 247 -5.88 18.47 -2.77
N VAL A 248 -5.12 19.09 -3.67
CA VAL A 248 -4.50 20.41 -3.43
C VAL A 248 -5.22 21.52 -4.19
N LEU A 249 -5.51 21.31 -5.47
CA LEU A 249 -6.22 22.29 -6.29
C LEU A 249 -7.74 22.13 -6.08
N ALA A 250 -8.44 23.26 -6.10
CA ALA A 250 -9.90 23.36 -6.07
C ALA A 250 -10.48 23.93 -7.37
N ASP A 251 -9.68 24.60 -8.18
CA ASP A 251 -10.07 25.13 -9.48
C ASP A 251 -9.66 24.20 -10.62
N TYR A 252 -10.67 23.61 -11.26
CA TYR A 252 -10.53 22.75 -12.45
C TYR A 252 -11.37 23.27 -13.61
N THR A 253 -11.83 24.52 -13.53
CA THR A 253 -12.74 25.13 -14.51
C THR A 253 -12.09 26.28 -15.26
N SER A 254 -11.14 26.98 -14.63
CA SER A 254 -10.41 28.06 -15.29
C SER A 254 -9.53 27.54 -16.41
N GLN A 255 -9.44 28.30 -17.51
CA GLN A 255 -8.53 27.98 -18.61
C GLN A 255 -7.06 28.14 -18.19
N GLU A 256 -6.78 29.14 -17.35
CA GLU A 256 -5.47 29.38 -16.75
C GLU A 256 -5.61 29.31 -15.23
N LEU A 257 -4.73 28.53 -14.59
CA LEU A 257 -4.73 28.33 -13.15
C LEU A 257 -3.87 29.38 -12.46
N ASP A 258 -4.49 30.31 -11.72
CA ASP A 258 -3.76 31.30 -10.93
C ASP A 258 -3.31 30.73 -9.57
N LEU A 259 -2.02 30.42 -9.46
CA LEU A 259 -1.42 29.90 -8.23
C LEU A 259 -1.24 30.95 -7.13
N ASN A 260 -1.54 32.23 -7.39
CA ASN A 260 -1.56 33.27 -6.36
C ASN A 260 -2.95 33.47 -5.77
N ASN A 261 -3.99 32.92 -6.39
CA ASN A 261 -5.35 33.00 -5.90
C ASN A 261 -5.58 31.92 -4.83
N PRO A 262 -5.88 32.28 -3.56
CA PRO A 262 -6.17 31.30 -2.52
C PRO A 262 -7.37 30.40 -2.85
N ALA A 263 -8.33 30.87 -3.66
CA ALA A 263 -9.49 30.09 -4.08
C ALA A 263 -9.16 28.96 -5.07
N SER A 264 -7.98 29.00 -5.69
CA SER A 264 -7.49 27.91 -6.54
C SER A 264 -7.04 26.69 -5.75
N PHE A 265 -6.89 26.82 -4.42
CA PHE A 265 -6.47 25.75 -3.52
C PHE A 265 -7.60 25.31 -2.61
N ARG A 266 -7.61 24.01 -2.31
CA ARG A 266 -8.49 23.42 -1.30
C ARG A 266 -8.06 23.88 0.10
N ASP A 267 -9.05 24.14 0.95
CA ASP A 267 -8.82 24.21 2.41
C ASP A 267 -8.36 22.85 2.96
N LEU A 268 -7.05 22.72 3.21
CA LEU A 268 -6.41 21.52 3.75
C LEU A 268 -6.70 21.27 5.24
N SER A 269 -7.37 22.21 5.93
CA SER A 269 -7.81 21.99 7.32
C SER A 269 -9.07 21.11 7.41
N ARG A 270 -9.71 20.81 6.27
CA ARG A 270 -10.98 20.08 6.19
C ARG A 270 -10.87 18.79 5.39
N PRO A 271 -11.62 17.73 5.76
CA PRO A 271 -11.73 16.52 4.94
C PRO A 271 -12.61 16.77 3.70
N VAL A 272 -12.45 15.94 2.66
CA VAL A 272 -13.06 16.11 1.31
C VAL A 272 -14.56 16.39 1.41
N GLY A 273 -15.27 15.57 2.19
CA GLY A 273 -16.73 15.57 2.24
C GLY A 273 -17.36 16.88 2.71
N VAL A 274 -16.58 17.77 3.35
CA VAL A 274 -17.05 19.07 3.87
C VAL A 274 -16.21 20.26 3.36
N VAL A 275 -15.42 20.06 2.32
CA VAL A 275 -14.77 21.16 1.59
C VAL A 275 -15.86 22.09 1.04
N ASN A 276 -16.90 21.53 0.42
CA ASN A 276 -18.09 22.26 0.05
C ASN A 276 -18.94 22.54 1.32
N PRO A 277 -19.12 23.80 1.74
CA PRO A 277 -19.84 24.10 2.98
C PRO A 277 -21.30 23.67 2.96
N LYS A 278 -21.91 23.50 1.77
CA LYS A 278 -23.28 23.01 1.60
C LYS A 278 -23.48 21.60 2.17
N ASN A 279 -22.41 20.81 2.25
CA ASN A 279 -22.44 19.43 2.69
C ASN A 279 -22.37 19.29 4.22
N ILE A 280 -21.91 20.33 4.94
CA ILE A 280 -21.73 20.28 6.40
C ILE A 280 -23.02 19.90 7.15
N PRO A 281 -24.19 20.52 6.86
CA PRO A 281 -25.43 20.17 7.56
C PRO A 281 -25.85 18.72 7.33
N GLU A 282 -25.71 18.21 6.11
CA GLU A 282 -26.07 16.82 5.76
C GLU A 282 -25.16 15.82 6.48
N VAL A 283 -23.85 16.01 6.41
CA VAL A 283 -22.85 15.14 7.05
C VAL A 283 -23.06 15.11 8.56
N LYS A 284 -23.33 16.27 9.17
CA LYS A 284 -23.60 16.38 10.61
C LYS A 284 -24.93 15.71 10.97
N ALA A 285 -26.00 15.97 10.22
CA ALA A 285 -27.31 15.37 10.47
C ALA A 285 -27.24 13.83 10.43
N LYS A 286 -26.50 13.26 9.47
CA LYS A 286 -26.28 11.82 9.36
C LYS A 286 -25.57 11.22 10.58
N PHE A 287 -24.56 11.91 11.10
CA PHE A 287 -23.88 11.50 12.33
C PHE A 287 -24.83 11.58 13.54
N ASP A 288 -25.54 12.69 13.69
CA ASP A 288 -26.43 12.94 14.83
C ASP A 288 -27.60 11.93 14.85
N SER A 289 -28.17 11.62 13.69
CA SER A 289 -29.30 10.70 13.53
C SER A 289 -28.92 9.21 13.48
N PHE A 290 -27.63 8.87 13.41
CA PHE A 290 -27.21 7.47 13.35
C PHE A 290 -27.47 6.79 14.71
N GLU A 291 -28.33 5.79 14.71
CA GLU A 291 -28.58 4.91 15.84
C GLU A 291 -28.33 3.47 15.39
N ASP A 292 -27.42 2.77 16.07
CA ASP A 292 -27.17 1.36 15.83
C ASP A 292 -28.05 0.52 16.79
N PRO A 293 -29.02 -0.27 16.29
CA PRO A 293 -29.85 -1.12 17.13
C PRO A 293 -29.05 -2.12 17.97
N SER A 294 -27.84 -2.48 17.53
CA SER A 294 -26.98 -3.43 18.25
C SER A 294 -26.05 -2.79 19.29
N GLY A 295 -25.95 -1.46 19.30
CA GLY A 295 -25.04 -0.69 20.18
C GLY A 295 -23.55 -0.98 19.95
N THR A 296 -23.18 -1.68 18.89
CA THR A 296 -21.81 -2.13 18.59
C THR A 296 -21.07 -1.12 17.68
N ILE A 297 -21.80 -0.46 16.78
CA ILE A 297 -21.24 0.47 15.79
C ILE A 297 -21.27 1.88 16.37
N ALA A 298 -20.10 2.48 16.56
CA ALA A 298 -19.97 3.88 16.94
C ALA A 298 -20.52 4.81 15.84
N LYS A 299 -21.04 5.98 16.22
CA LYS A 299 -21.47 7.01 15.26
C LYS A 299 -20.31 7.42 14.35
N PHE A 300 -20.59 7.66 13.07
CA PHE A 300 -19.60 8.03 12.07
C PHE A 300 -20.18 9.02 11.06
N HIS A 301 -19.31 9.80 10.42
CA HIS A 301 -19.70 10.75 9.37
C HIS A 301 -19.77 10.08 7.99
N TYR A 302 -18.81 9.20 7.70
CA TYR A 302 -18.63 8.59 6.38
C TYR A 302 -18.64 7.07 6.50
N GLY A 303 -19.47 6.42 5.68
CA GLY A 303 -19.47 4.94 5.53
C GLY A 303 -18.47 4.46 4.48
N THR A 304 -17.84 5.39 3.77
CA THR A 304 -16.77 5.15 2.79
C THR A 304 -15.46 5.67 3.36
N HIS A 305 -14.34 5.24 2.79
CA HIS A 305 -13.01 5.61 3.26
C HIS A 305 -12.25 6.37 2.16
N TYR A 306 -11.46 7.37 2.56
CA TYR A 306 -10.70 8.23 1.66
C TYR A 306 -9.60 7.50 0.87
N SER A 307 -9.18 6.33 1.35
CA SER A 307 -8.19 5.46 0.72
C SER A 307 -8.72 4.03 0.75
N ASN A 308 -8.96 3.45 -0.40
CA ASN A 308 -9.40 2.06 -0.52
C ASN A 308 -8.91 1.48 -1.85
N SER A 309 -8.84 0.14 -1.94
CA SER A 309 -8.31 -0.55 -3.12
C SER A 309 -9.04 -0.17 -4.40
N ALA A 310 -10.37 -0.08 -4.35
CA ALA A 310 -11.19 0.31 -5.50
C ALA A 310 -10.87 1.73 -5.98
N GLY A 311 -10.58 2.67 -5.08
CA GLY A 311 -10.16 4.04 -5.41
C GLY A 311 -8.80 4.09 -6.12
N VAL A 312 -7.84 3.29 -5.67
CA VAL A 312 -6.52 3.18 -6.33
C VAL A 312 -6.67 2.61 -7.73
N LEU A 313 -7.43 1.51 -7.87
CA LEU A 313 -7.71 0.88 -9.16
C LEU A 313 -8.48 1.81 -10.09
N HIS A 314 -9.44 2.57 -9.56
CA HIS A 314 -10.17 3.59 -10.30
C HIS A 314 -9.22 4.61 -10.94
N TYR A 315 -8.25 5.15 -10.18
CA TYR A 315 -7.28 6.10 -10.72
C TYR A 315 -6.30 5.47 -11.71
N LEU A 316 -5.77 4.29 -11.40
CA LEU A 316 -4.71 3.64 -12.17
C LEU A 316 -5.21 2.66 -13.25
N VAL A 317 -6.51 2.69 -13.58
CA VAL A 317 -7.16 1.73 -14.51
C VAL A 317 -6.48 1.58 -15.87
N ARG A 318 -5.71 2.59 -16.31
CA ARG A 318 -4.99 2.62 -17.60
C ARG A 318 -3.57 2.01 -17.55
N VAL A 319 -3.13 1.58 -16.38
CA VAL A 319 -1.75 1.15 -16.12
C VAL A 319 -1.75 -0.30 -15.67
N GLU A 320 -1.02 -1.17 -16.35
CA GLU A 320 -0.80 -2.53 -15.83
C GLU A 320 0.17 -2.52 -14.63
N PRO A 321 -0.07 -3.33 -13.58
CA PRO A 321 -1.06 -4.41 -13.52
C PRO A 321 -2.45 -4.02 -12.97
N PHE A 322 -2.72 -2.72 -12.76
CA PHE A 322 -3.96 -2.24 -12.15
C PHE A 322 -5.18 -2.42 -13.06
N THR A 323 -4.99 -2.42 -14.37
CA THR A 323 -6.05 -2.78 -15.33
C THR A 323 -6.54 -4.20 -15.09
N SER A 324 -5.61 -5.17 -14.99
CA SER A 324 -5.93 -6.58 -14.70
C SER A 324 -6.64 -6.73 -13.34
N LEU A 325 -6.14 -6.06 -12.30
CA LEU A 325 -6.75 -6.07 -10.97
C LEU A 325 -8.15 -5.44 -10.94
N HIS A 326 -8.38 -4.39 -11.74
CA HIS A 326 -9.70 -3.78 -11.88
C HIS A 326 -10.70 -4.75 -12.52
N VAL A 327 -10.29 -5.43 -13.59
CA VAL A 327 -11.11 -6.45 -14.27
C VAL A 327 -11.49 -7.57 -13.31
N GLU A 328 -10.52 -8.05 -12.52
CA GLU A 328 -10.77 -9.08 -11.51
C GLU A 328 -11.74 -8.61 -10.42
N LEU A 329 -11.51 -7.42 -9.85
CA LEU A 329 -12.40 -6.83 -8.84
C LEU A 329 -13.84 -6.71 -9.35
N GLN A 330 -14.01 -6.46 -10.64
CA GLN A 330 -15.30 -6.30 -11.31
C GLN A 330 -15.84 -7.62 -11.91
N SER A 331 -15.38 -8.77 -11.41
CA SER A 331 -15.84 -10.11 -11.81
C SER A 331 -15.59 -10.43 -13.29
N GLY A 332 -14.36 -10.16 -13.75
CA GLY A 332 -13.90 -10.50 -15.10
C GLY A 332 -14.30 -9.51 -16.19
N ARG A 333 -14.82 -8.33 -15.83
CA ARG A 333 -15.23 -7.29 -16.80
C ARG A 333 -14.76 -5.91 -16.37
N PHE A 334 -14.82 -4.93 -17.26
CA PHE A 334 -14.70 -3.54 -16.83
C PHE A 334 -15.98 -3.05 -16.14
N ASP A 335 -15.82 -2.09 -15.22
CA ASP A 335 -16.93 -1.28 -14.70
C ASP A 335 -17.59 -0.46 -15.82
N VAL A 336 -18.84 -0.04 -15.61
CA VAL A 336 -19.59 0.79 -16.56
C VAL A 336 -18.89 2.13 -16.80
N ALA A 337 -18.91 2.61 -18.04
CA ALA A 337 -18.12 3.76 -18.48
C ALA A 337 -18.35 5.02 -17.60
N ASP A 338 -19.59 5.29 -17.20
CA ASP A 338 -19.95 6.47 -16.40
C ASP A 338 -19.33 6.48 -14.99
N ARG A 339 -18.89 5.33 -14.47
CA ARG A 339 -18.22 5.21 -13.17
C ARG A 339 -16.71 5.08 -13.27
N GLN A 340 -16.17 4.93 -14.47
CA GLN A 340 -14.73 4.85 -14.69
C GLN A 340 -14.07 6.23 -14.59
N PHE A 341 -12.83 6.26 -14.14
CA PHE A 341 -12.06 7.50 -14.07
C PHE A 341 -11.74 8.01 -15.47
N HIS A 342 -12.35 9.12 -15.88
CA HIS A 342 -12.13 9.70 -17.22
C HIS A 342 -11.76 11.19 -17.22
N SER A 343 -11.95 11.91 -16.12
CA SER A 343 -11.67 13.36 -16.06
C SER A 343 -11.42 13.81 -14.62
N ILE A 344 -10.29 14.47 -14.38
CA ILE A 344 -9.94 15.05 -13.07
C ILE A 344 -10.96 16.12 -12.65
N PRO A 345 -11.32 17.13 -13.50
CA PRO A 345 -12.37 18.08 -13.16
C PRO A 345 -13.71 17.44 -12.80
N GLN A 346 -14.11 16.41 -13.56
CA GLN A 346 -15.37 15.71 -13.30
C GLN A 346 -15.32 14.96 -11.97
N THR A 347 -14.22 14.27 -11.67
CA THR A 347 -14.02 13.61 -10.36
C THR A 347 -14.08 14.61 -9.22
N TRP A 348 -13.40 15.75 -9.32
CA TRP A 348 -13.47 16.81 -8.30
C TRP A 348 -14.89 17.31 -8.09
N LYS A 349 -15.61 17.61 -9.18
CA LYS A 349 -17.01 18.03 -9.12
C LYS A 349 -17.90 17.00 -8.42
N LEU A 350 -17.75 15.72 -8.76
CA LEU A 350 -18.52 14.63 -8.11
C LEU A 350 -18.25 14.57 -6.60
N LEU A 351 -17.01 14.78 -6.15
CA LEU A 351 -16.68 14.85 -4.72
C LEU A 351 -17.32 16.06 -4.03
N MET A 352 -17.41 17.20 -4.72
CA MET A 352 -18.06 18.40 -4.17
C MET A 352 -19.58 18.25 -4.08
N ASP A 353 -20.18 17.52 -5.02
CA ASP A 353 -21.63 17.31 -5.11
C ASP A 353 -22.12 16.12 -4.26
N ASN A 354 -21.26 15.16 -3.91
CA ASN A 354 -21.60 13.98 -3.11
C ASN A 354 -20.75 13.87 -1.84
N PRO A 355 -21.28 14.24 -0.65
CA PRO A 355 -20.52 14.17 0.61
C PRO A 355 -20.22 12.76 1.11
N ASN A 356 -20.82 11.73 0.51
CA ASN A 356 -20.52 10.34 0.85
C ASN A 356 -19.31 9.79 0.08
N ASP A 357 -18.82 10.51 -0.93
CA ASP A 357 -17.60 10.17 -1.64
C ASP A 357 -16.44 11.04 -1.13
N VAL A 358 -15.57 10.44 -0.32
CA VAL A 358 -14.49 11.16 0.38
C VAL A 358 -13.09 10.75 -0.10
N LYS A 359 -12.99 10.22 -1.32
CA LYS A 359 -11.71 9.77 -1.90
C LYS A 359 -10.68 10.90 -1.97
N GLU A 360 -9.52 10.67 -1.36
CA GLU A 360 -8.32 11.51 -1.51
C GLU A 360 -7.45 10.99 -2.66
N LEU A 361 -6.42 11.74 -3.03
CA LEU A 361 -5.51 11.40 -4.12
C LEU A 361 -4.49 10.33 -3.74
N ILE A 362 -3.80 9.83 -4.77
CA ILE A 362 -2.62 8.97 -4.68
C ILE A 362 -1.36 9.73 -5.11
N PRO A 363 -0.14 9.30 -4.71
CA PRO A 363 1.11 9.97 -5.06
C PRO A 363 1.31 10.16 -6.58
N GLU A 364 0.84 9.23 -7.40
CA GLU A 364 1.00 9.21 -8.84
C GLU A 364 0.45 10.47 -9.54
N PHE A 365 -0.53 11.16 -8.94
CA PHE A 365 -1.03 12.46 -9.43
C PHE A 365 0.06 13.56 -9.49
N PHE A 366 1.15 13.39 -8.75
CA PHE A 366 2.20 14.39 -8.61
C PHE A 366 3.47 14.07 -9.39
N TYR A 367 3.58 12.86 -9.97
CA TYR A 367 4.82 12.47 -10.67
C TYR A 367 4.66 11.52 -11.87
N PHE A 368 3.48 10.91 -12.10
CA PHE A 368 3.33 9.82 -13.07
C PHE A 368 2.27 10.12 -14.15
N PRO A 369 2.51 11.02 -15.11
CA PRO A 369 1.49 11.44 -16.08
C PRO A 369 0.93 10.31 -16.96
N GLU A 370 1.62 9.17 -17.06
CA GLU A 370 1.22 8.02 -17.84
C GLU A 370 -0.12 7.42 -17.40
N PHE A 371 -0.53 7.53 -16.13
CA PHE A 371 -1.84 7.00 -15.69
C PHE A 371 -3.04 7.70 -16.33
N LEU A 372 -2.82 8.90 -16.89
CA LEU A 372 -3.85 9.67 -17.62
C LEU A 372 -3.91 9.32 -19.11
N LYS A 373 -2.95 8.55 -19.62
CA LYS A 373 -2.87 8.18 -21.04
C LYS A 373 -3.38 6.76 -21.24
N ASN A 374 -4.27 6.59 -22.20
CA ASN A 374 -4.70 5.25 -22.61
C ASN A 374 -3.68 4.68 -23.64
N LEU A 375 -2.58 4.12 -23.13
CA LEU A 375 -1.48 3.61 -23.96
C LEU A 375 -1.64 2.15 -24.38
N ASN A 376 -2.52 1.40 -23.71
CA ASN A 376 -2.66 -0.06 -23.84
C ASN A 376 -3.88 -0.46 -24.65
#